data_AF-A0A1Y1K4K2-F1
#
_entry.id   AF-A0A1Y1K4K2-F1
#
_cell.length_a   1.000
_cell.length_b   1.000
_cell.length_c   1.000
_cell.angle_alpha   90.00
_cell.angle_beta   90.00
_cell.angle_gamma   90.00
#
_symmetry.space_group_name_H-M   'P 1'
#
loop_
_entity.id
_entity.type
_entity.pdbx_description
1 polymer ?
#
loop_
_entity_poly.entity_id
_entity_poly.type
_entity_poly.pdbx_seq_one_letter_code
_entity_poly.pdbx_strand_id
1 'polypeptide(L)'
;ANEEVDAVGELILRSIESQGMSTLFTLIQGLETIEPAKQRQSTVASLKSFITHFHPEQEKLYSLDNRQECSNLMRSLCNTTPKGVRWRDDRSWILAEDIKFAANESESTVVTGVVRGRGMKADRLVQLGDWG
;
A
#
# COMPACT_ATOMS: atom_id res chain seq x y z
N ALA A 1 0.83 1.86 -20.27
CA ALA A 1 1.30 0.48 -20.04
C ALA A 1 2.08 -0.01 -21.25
N ASN A 2 3.35 0.39 -21.36
CA ASN A 2 4.22 0.05 -22.50
C ASN A 2 5.18 -1.10 -22.19
N GLU A 3 5.24 -1.53 -20.92
CA GLU A 3 6.13 -2.58 -20.44
C GLU A 3 5.30 -3.57 -19.61
N GLU A 4 5.61 -4.85 -19.78
CA GLU A 4 5.05 -5.92 -18.94
C GLU A 4 5.67 -5.86 -17.55
N VAL A 5 5.00 -6.49 -16.57
CA VAL A 5 5.54 -6.59 -15.22
C VAL A 5 6.81 -7.41 -15.26
N ASP A 6 7.92 -6.80 -14.84
CA ASP A 6 9.22 -7.44 -14.83
C ASP A 6 9.37 -8.42 -13.65
N ALA A 7 10.46 -9.17 -13.64
CA ALA A 7 10.73 -10.15 -12.57
C ALA A 7 10.81 -9.50 -11.18
N VAL A 8 11.25 -8.23 -11.11
CA VAL A 8 11.30 -7.47 -9.85
C VAL A 8 9.90 -7.11 -9.38
N GLY A 9 9.04 -6.63 -10.28
CA GLY A 9 7.64 -6.34 -9.99
C GLY A 9 6.88 -7.58 -9.51
N GLU A 10 7.10 -8.73 -10.16
CA GLU A 10 6.51 -9.99 -9.70
C GLU A 10 7.03 -10.42 -8.32
N LEU A 11 8.34 -10.27 -8.07
CA LEU A 11 8.91 -10.55 -6.75
C LEU A 11 8.32 -9.64 -5.67
N ILE A 12 8.12 -8.35 -5.96
CA ILE A 12 7.49 -7.39 -5.04
C ILE A 12 6.05 -7.82 -4.73
N LEU A 13 5.26 -8.17 -5.74
CA LEU A 13 3.87 -8.62 -5.55
C LEU A 13 3.81 -9.84 -4.63
N ARG A 14 4.61 -10.87 -4.91
CA ARG A 14 4.68 -12.09 -4.09
C ARG A 14 5.18 -11.81 -2.67
N SER A 15 6.18 -10.93 -2.54
CA SER A 15 6.75 -10.57 -1.23
C SER A 15 5.74 -9.84 -0.36
N ILE A 16 4.99 -8.88 -0.92
CA ILE A 16 3.96 -8.13 -0.20
C ILE A 16 2.78 -9.03 0.16
N GLU A 17 2.34 -9.90 -0.75
CA GLU A 17 1.28 -10.87 -0.50
C GLU A 17 1.63 -11.79 0.68
N SER A 18 2.86 -12.33 0.70
CA SER A 18 3.32 -13.24 1.75
C SER A 18 3.37 -12.62 3.16
N GLN A 19 3.53 -11.29 3.26
CA GLN A 19 3.56 -10.56 4.52
C GLN A 19 2.17 -10.21 5.08
N GLY A 20 1.13 -10.36 4.25
CA GLY A 20 -0.23 -9.96 4.55
C GLY A 20 -0.53 -8.53 4.07
N MET A 21 -1.52 -8.43 3.18
CA MET A 21 -1.97 -7.17 2.61
C MET A 21 -3.20 -6.61 3.34
N SER A 22 -3.30 -5.28 3.38
CA SER A 22 -4.52 -4.57 3.77
C SER A 22 -5.46 -4.45 2.56
N THR A 23 -6.25 -3.38 2.49
CA THR A 23 -7.06 -3.07 1.31
C THR A 23 -6.17 -2.69 0.12
N LEU A 24 -6.39 -3.33 -1.02
CA LEU A 24 -5.67 -3.10 -2.28
C LEU A 24 -6.49 -2.23 -3.24
N PHE A 25 -5.80 -1.33 -3.95
CA PHE A 25 -6.37 -0.60 -5.09
C PHE A 25 -5.44 -0.77 -6.29
N THR A 26 -5.97 -1.26 -7.41
CA THR A 26 -5.20 -1.43 -8.65
C THR A 26 -5.37 -0.24 -9.58
N LEU A 27 -4.25 0.30 -10.04
CA LEU A 27 -4.17 1.52 -10.82
C LEU A 27 -3.49 1.25 -12.16
N ILE A 28 -3.91 1.96 -13.19
CA ILE A 28 -3.30 1.92 -14.53
C ILE A 28 -2.85 3.34 -14.88
N GLN A 29 -1.62 3.47 -15.37
CA GLN A 29 -1.08 4.72 -15.90
C GLN A 29 -0.71 4.56 -17.39
N GLY A 30 -0.89 5.63 -18.16
CA GLY A 30 -0.56 5.64 -19.59
C GLY A 30 -1.39 4.63 -20.37
N LEU A 31 -2.68 4.54 -20.06
CA LEU A 31 -3.66 3.84 -20.88
C LEU A 31 -3.95 4.64 -22.16
N GLU A 32 -3.95 5.97 -22.07
CA GLU A 32 -4.16 6.85 -23.23
C GLU A 32 -2.99 6.84 -24.22
N THR A 33 -1.79 6.44 -23.80
CA THR A 33 -0.62 6.35 -24.68
C THR A 33 -0.62 5.09 -25.55
N ILE A 34 -1.57 4.17 -25.34
CA ILE A 34 -1.68 2.94 -26.11
C ILE A 34 -2.40 3.23 -27.43
N GLU A 35 -1.67 3.03 -28.52
CA GLU A 35 -2.17 3.10 -29.89
C GLU A 35 -2.03 1.75 -30.61
N PRO A 36 -3.04 1.33 -31.38
CA PRO A 36 -4.30 2.00 -31.65
C PRO A 36 -5.28 1.97 -30.45
N ALA A 37 -6.10 3.01 -30.28
CA ALA A 37 -7.05 3.14 -29.16
C ALA A 37 -7.96 1.92 -28.91
N LYS A 38 -8.24 1.10 -29.93
CA LYS A 38 -9.00 -0.16 -29.79
C LYS A 38 -8.29 -1.20 -28.91
N GLN A 39 -6.96 -1.17 -28.81
CA GLN A 39 -6.19 -2.09 -27.98
C GLN A 39 -6.32 -1.78 -26.48
N ARG A 40 -6.67 -0.55 -26.11
CA ARG A 40 -6.78 -0.12 -24.71
C ARG A 40 -7.67 -1.05 -23.88
N GLN A 41 -8.84 -1.44 -24.41
CA GLN A 41 -9.75 -2.36 -23.71
C GLN A 41 -9.13 -3.77 -23.52
N SER A 42 -8.42 -4.26 -24.54
CA SER A 42 -7.72 -5.55 -24.46
C SER A 42 -6.58 -5.50 -23.44
N THR A 43 -5.84 -4.39 -23.37
CA THR A 43 -4.78 -4.22 -22.37
C THR A 43 -5.35 -4.18 -20.96
N VAL A 44 -6.46 -3.47 -20.72
CA VAL A 44 -7.13 -3.46 -19.42
C VAL A 44 -7.60 -4.86 -19.03
N ALA A 45 -8.16 -5.63 -19.97
CA ALA A 45 -8.57 -7.01 -19.70
C ALA A 45 -7.38 -7.92 -19.36
N SER A 46 -6.25 -7.78 -20.07
CA SER A 46 -5.01 -8.51 -19.78
C SER A 46 -4.45 -8.16 -18.39
N LEU A 47 -4.35 -6.87 -18.06
CA LEU A 47 -3.90 -6.39 -16.76
C LEU A 47 -4.82 -6.86 -15.64
N LYS A 48 -6.14 -6.86 -15.88
CA LYS A 48 -7.12 -7.41 -14.94
C LYS A 48 -6.88 -8.90 -14.72
N SER A 49 -6.71 -9.67 -15.78
CA SER A 49 -6.40 -11.11 -15.68
C SER A 49 -5.12 -11.35 -14.88
N PHE A 50 -4.07 -10.57 -15.15
CA PHE A 50 -2.79 -10.67 -14.44
C PHE A 50 -2.97 -10.41 -12.94
N ILE A 51 -3.59 -9.29 -12.54
CA ILE A 51 -3.73 -8.98 -11.11
C ILE A 51 -4.68 -9.96 -10.40
N THR A 52 -5.69 -10.49 -11.10
CA THR A 52 -6.61 -11.50 -10.51
C THR A 52 -5.93 -12.83 -10.21
N HIS A 53 -4.78 -13.13 -10.84
CA HIS A 53 -3.97 -14.29 -10.49
C HIS A 53 -3.39 -14.18 -9.06
N PHE A 54 -2.95 -12.99 -8.68
CA PHE A 54 -2.39 -12.71 -7.34
C PHE A 54 -3.48 -12.34 -6.32
N HIS A 55 -4.52 -11.64 -6.76
CA HIS A 55 -5.59 -11.19 -5.87
C HIS A 55 -6.97 -11.36 -6.53
N PRO A 56 -7.64 -12.51 -6.32
CA PRO A 56 -8.91 -12.82 -6.96
C PRO A 56 -10.05 -11.83 -6.64
N GLU A 57 -9.99 -11.16 -5.48
CA GLU A 57 -10.99 -10.17 -5.07
C GLU A 57 -10.84 -8.82 -5.80
N GLN A 58 -9.80 -8.65 -6.64
CA GLN A 58 -9.54 -7.40 -7.33
C GLN A 58 -10.42 -7.24 -8.58
N GLU A 59 -11.62 -6.72 -8.40
CA GLU A 59 -12.57 -6.57 -9.51
C GLU A 59 -12.35 -5.30 -10.36
N LYS A 60 -11.85 -4.23 -9.74
CA LYS A 60 -11.80 -2.89 -10.33
C LYS A 60 -10.36 -2.39 -10.48
N LEU A 61 -10.07 -1.91 -11.69
CA LEU A 61 -8.85 -1.17 -12.02
C LEU A 61 -9.25 0.28 -12.28
N TYR A 62 -8.44 1.21 -11.80
CA TYR A 62 -8.67 2.65 -11.96
C TYR A 62 -7.60 3.23 -12.91
N SER A 63 -8.02 3.85 -13.99
CA SER A 63 -7.14 4.61 -14.87
C SER A 63 -6.84 5.98 -14.27
N LEU A 64 -5.56 6.29 -14.12
CA LEU A 64 -5.11 7.60 -13.63
C LEU A 64 -5.12 8.69 -14.70
N ASP A 65 -5.33 8.32 -15.96
CA ASP A 65 -5.48 9.27 -17.07
C ASP A 65 -6.90 9.88 -17.08
N ASN A 66 -7.87 9.18 -16.49
CA ASN A 66 -9.25 9.61 -16.42
C ASN A 66 -9.55 10.34 -15.10
N ARG A 67 -9.73 11.66 -15.16
CA ARG A 67 -10.03 12.51 -13.99
C ARG A 67 -11.25 12.05 -13.18
N GLN A 68 -12.28 11.51 -13.84
CA GLN A 68 -13.45 10.99 -13.16
C GLN A 68 -13.12 9.72 -12.37
N GLU A 69 -12.28 8.85 -12.92
CA GLU A 69 -11.80 7.65 -12.22
C GLU A 69 -10.87 8.00 -11.07
N CYS A 70 -9.99 9.00 -11.22
CA CYS A 70 -9.18 9.53 -10.12
C CYS A 70 -10.04 10.06 -8.96
N SER A 71 -11.12 10.78 -9.28
CA SER A 71 -12.05 11.29 -8.27
C SER A 71 -12.79 10.15 -7.55
N ASN A 72 -13.15 9.10 -8.30
CA ASN A 72 -13.78 7.91 -7.73
C ASN A 72 -12.80 7.09 -6.88
N LEU A 73 -11.53 6.98 -7.30
CA LEU A 73 -10.45 6.38 -6.53
C LEU A 73 -10.28 7.12 -5.20
N MET A 74 -10.17 8.45 -5.23
CA MET A 74 -9.97 9.25 -4.03
C MET A 74 -11.13 9.08 -3.04
N ARG A 75 -12.38 9.07 -3.54
CA ARG A 75 -13.55 8.74 -2.70
C ARG A 75 -13.45 7.33 -2.11
N SER A 76 -12.99 6.36 -2.89
CA SER A 76 -12.81 4.98 -2.42
C SER A 76 -11.75 4.91 -1.33
N LEU A 77 -10.61 5.60 -1.50
CA LEU A 77 -9.54 5.67 -0.49
C LEU A 77 -10.02 6.28 0.83
N CYS A 78 -10.81 7.36 0.77
CA CYS A 78 -11.30 8.03 1.98
C CYS A 78 -12.43 7.28 2.69
N ASN A 79 -13.29 6.58 1.95
CA ASN A 79 -14.48 5.94 2.51
C ASN A 79 -14.29 4.46 2.86
N THR A 80 -13.28 3.81 2.29
CA THR A 80 -13.05 2.39 2.54
C THR A 80 -12.39 2.20 3.89
N THR A 81 -12.99 1.37 4.73
CA THR A 81 -12.32 0.91 5.95
C THR A 81 -11.21 -0.06 5.57
N PRO A 82 -9.93 0.20 5.89
CA PRO A 82 -8.84 -0.68 5.53
C PRO A 82 -9.01 -2.06 6.17
N LYS A 83 -8.80 -3.14 5.39
CA LYS A 83 -8.74 -4.49 5.93
C LYS A 83 -7.55 -4.61 6.88
N GLY A 84 -7.81 -5.17 8.05
CA GLY A 84 -6.78 -5.40 9.05
C GLY A 84 -5.75 -6.44 8.62
N VAL A 85 -4.49 -6.26 9.04
CA VAL A 85 -3.47 -7.32 8.92
C VAL A 85 -3.21 -7.83 10.33
N ARG A 86 -3.59 -9.08 10.61
CA ARG A 86 -3.69 -9.62 11.97
C ARG A 86 -2.45 -9.35 12.83
N TRP A 87 -1.25 -9.64 12.33
CA TRP A 87 -0.02 -9.46 13.10
C TRP A 87 0.27 -7.98 13.45
N ARG A 88 -0.20 -7.05 12.62
CA ARG A 88 -0.05 -5.60 12.79
C ARG A 88 -1.13 -5.04 13.72
N ASP A 89 -2.36 -5.56 13.62
CA ASP A 89 -3.48 -5.10 14.46
C ASP A 89 -3.44 -5.67 15.89
N ASP A 90 -2.81 -6.83 16.07
CA ASP A 90 -2.58 -7.42 17.39
C ASP A 90 -1.46 -6.71 18.18
N ARG A 91 -0.72 -5.80 17.53
CA ARG A 91 0.39 -5.03 18.14
C ARG A 91 0.08 -3.54 18.16
N SER A 92 0.77 -2.84 19.05
CA SER A 92 0.81 -1.37 19.03
C SER A 92 1.94 -0.93 18.10
N TRP A 93 1.66 -0.01 17.20
CA TRP A 93 2.68 0.56 16.33
C TRP A 93 2.38 2.03 16.05
N ILE A 94 3.44 2.76 15.71
CA ILE A 94 3.38 4.18 15.35
C ILE A 94 4.16 4.34 14.05
N LEU A 95 3.66 5.17 13.14
CA LEU A 95 4.47 5.73 12.06
C LEU A 95 5.11 7.01 12.60
N ALA A 96 6.44 7.08 12.62
CA ALA A 96 7.14 8.25 13.12
C ALA A 96 6.89 9.46 12.20
N GLU A 97 6.32 10.51 12.76
CA GLU A 97 6.04 11.79 12.09
C GLU A 97 7.11 12.83 12.41
N ASP A 98 7.62 12.82 13.64
CA ASP A 98 8.74 13.67 14.09
C ASP A 98 9.63 12.87 15.06
N ILE A 99 10.94 13.09 14.98
CA ILE A 99 11.95 12.40 15.80
C ILE A 99 12.91 13.44 16.36
N LYS A 100 12.99 13.52 17.69
CA LYS A 100 13.96 14.33 18.41
C LYS A 100 14.95 13.41 19.10
N PHE A 101 16.12 13.27 18.51
CA PHE A 101 17.20 12.51 19.10
C PHE A 101 17.71 13.17 20.38
N ALA A 102 18.10 12.36 21.34
CA ALA A 102 18.73 12.82 22.58
C ALA A 102 20.03 13.58 22.27
N ALA A 103 20.24 14.74 22.91
CA ALA A 103 21.48 15.50 22.72
C ALA A 103 22.66 14.92 23.52
N ASN A 104 22.36 14.12 24.53
CA ASN A 104 23.32 13.53 25.47
C ASN A 104 22.71 12.25 26.07
N GLU A 105 23.53 11.43 26.74
CA GLU A 105 23.09 10.15 27.34
C GLU A 105 22.05 10.31 28.46
N SER A 106 21.85 11.52 28.97
CA SER A 106 20.87 11.85 30.01
C SER A 106 19.48 12.11 29.43
N GLU A 107 19.38 12.38 28.14
CA GLU A 107 18.13 12.67 27.44
C GLU A 107 17.60 11.43 26.71
N SER A 108 16.29 11.35 26.54
CA SER A 108 15.65 10.28 25.78
C SER A 108 15.31 10.75 24.37
N THR A 109 15.45 9.86 23.40
CA THR A 109 14.94 10.11 22.05
C THR A 109 13.41 10.11 22.08
N VAL A 110 12.79 11.17 21.56
CA VAL A 110 11.34 11.33 21.52
C VAL A 110 10.85 11.08 20.11
N VAL A 111 9.97 10.09 19.96
CA VAL A 111 9.29 9.78 18.70
C VAL A 111 7.83 10.21 18.79
N THR A 112 7.40 11.06 17.87
CA THR A 112 6.03 11.56 17.79
C THR A 112 5.30 10.88 16.64
N GLY A 113 4.06 10.48 16.87
CA GLY A 113 3.16 9.98 15.83
C GLY A 113 1.87 9.43 16.43
N VAL A 114 0.97 8.96 15.56
CA VAL A 114 -0.33 8.43 15.97
C VAL A 114 -0.24 6.93 16.27
N VAL A 115 -0.68 6.53 17.47
CA VAL A 115 -0.81 5.12 17.87
C VAL A 115 -1.86 4.42 17.03
N ARG A 116 -1.51 3.27 16.45
CA ARG A 116 -2.36 2.41 15.63
C ARG A 116 -2.31 0.97 16.12
N GLY A 117 -3.33 0.17 15.79
CA GLY A 117 -3.49 -1.20 16.27
C GLY A 117 -3.99 -1.24 17.72
N ARG A 118 -3.29 -1.96 18.61
CA ARG A 118 -3.60 -1.98 20.06
C ARG A 118 -3.09 -0.73 20.78
N GLY A 119 -3.68 -0.41 21.93
CA GLY A 119 -3.20 0.66 22.81
C GLY A 119 -1.78 0.41 23.33
N MET A 120 -0.95 1.46 23.30
CA MET A 120 0.46 1.41 23.72
C MET A 120 0.57 1.41 25.25
N LYS A 121 1.53 0.64 25.79
CA LYS A 121 1.79 0.52 27.24
C LYS A 121 3.26 0.81 27.52
N ALA A 122 3.54 1.65 28.52
CA ALA A 122 4.91 2.04 28.87
C ALA A 122 5.78 0.87 29.34
N ASP A 123 5.16 -0.16 29.95
CA ASP A 123 5.89 -1.33 30.47
C ASP A 123 6.24 -2.36 29.39
N ARG A 124 5.85 -2.14 28.13
CA ARG A 124 6.16 -3.05 27.01
C ARG A 124 7.37 -2.57 26.23
N LEU A 125 8.19 -3.52 25.79
CA LEU A 125 9.28 -3.26 24.87
C LEU A 125 8.75 -2.78 23.52
N VAL A 126 9.54 -1.90 22.89
CA VAL A 126 9.30 -1.36 21.56
C VAL A 126 10.47 -1.80 20.67
N GLN A 127 10.16 -2.29 19.48
CA GLN A 127 11.14 -2.61 18.45
C GLN A 127 11.16 -1.47 17.42
N LEU A 128 12.35 -0.95 17.10
CA LEU A 128 12.53 0.14 16.15
C LEU A 128 13.13 -0.37 14.84
N GLY A 129 12.31 -0.92 13.95
CA GLY A 129 12.74 -1.37 12.63
C GLY A 129 13.96 -2.29 12.70
N ASP A 130 15.04 -1.88 12.03
CA ASP A 130 16.31 -2.62 11.96
C ASP A 130 17.26 -2.36 13.15
N TRP A 131 16.86 -1.52 14.11
CA TRP A 131 17.70 -1.07 15.23
C TRP A 131 17.49 -1.86 16.52
N GLY A 132 16.61 -2.87 16.49
CA GLY A 132 16.26 -3.70 17.65
C GLY A 132 14.93 -3.33 18.29
#